data_AF-A0A940BVA3-F1
#
_entry.id   AF-A0A940BVA3-F1
#
_cell.length_a   1.000
_cell.length_b   1.000
_cell.length_c   1.000
_cell.angle_alpha   90.00
_cell.angle_beta   90.00
_cell.angle_gamma   90.00
#
_symmetry.space_group_name_H-M   'P 1'
#
loop_
_entity.id
_entity.type
_entity.pdbx_description
1 polymer ?
#
loop_
_entity_poly.entity_id
_entity_poly.type
_entity_poly.pdbx_seq_one_letter_code
_entity_poly.pdbx_strand_id
1 'polypeptide(L)'
;MKIIKLTAAILLAAILFTAAACSLPAESGGSVYASPEDRDHVYDCALKDSFDYHNMMVNEGLSIVRESITPVFRFDLLEYAETGKLSITPYAINAEDADSPRLYTAKVINAENEFAGNMTLYVDSGIAHSLGFVHAAAQNERYGCASCSYTDHAERIASLLGSEEPILPEDVKYLSVVWIGECFYVQRNGNEYLVPIGTAGSEVGKAAVINENGLRSIAGEYRTYYEDLLKQKEEWEKSHPGEEYSPILGGQARSL
;
A
#
# COMPACT_ATOMS: atom_id res chain seq x y z
N MET A 1 -53.63 -35.61 -7.30
CA MET A 1 -53.15 -34.87 -6.10
C MET A 1 -51.62 -34.93 -5.88
N LYS A 2 -50.78 -35.16 -6.91
CA LYS A 2 -49.31 -35.23 -6.79
C LYS A 2 -48.55 -34.10 -7.49
N ILE A 3 -49.22 -33.30 -8.34
CA ILE A 3 -48.56 -32.25 -9.14
C ILE A 3 -48.43 -30.92 -8.38
N ILE A 4 -49.35 -30.63 -7.45
CA ILE A 4 -49.34 -29.35 -6.68
C ILE A 4 -48.21 -29.30 -5.64
N LYS A 5 -47.69 -30.45 -5.18
CA LYS A 5 -46.58 -30.49 -4.20
C LYS A 5 -45.20 -30.24 -4.83
N LEU A 6 -45.05 -30.44 -6.15
CA LEU A 6 -43.76 -30.28 -6.83
C LEU A 6 -43.47 -28.82 -7.17
N THR A 7 -44.49 -28.04 -7.53
CA THR A 7 -44.35 -26.60 -7.82
C THR A 7 -44.09 -25.78 -6.57
N ALA A 8 -44.66 -26.14 -5.42
CA ALA A 8 -44.40 -25.44 -4.15
C ALA A 8 -42.97 -25.65 -3.63
N ALA A 9 -42.37 -26.83 -3.86
CA ALA A 9 -41.01 -27.12 -3.41
C ALA A 9 -39.94 -26.39 -4.25
N ILE A 10 -40.18 -26.22 -5.55
CA ILE A 10 -39.28 -25.48 -6.45
C ILE A 10 -39.34 -23.97 -6.17
N LEU A 11 -40.53 -23.43 -5.87
CA LEU A 11 -40.65 -22.02 -5.50
C LEU A 11 -40.00 -21.71 -4.13
N LEU A 12 -40.09 -22.63 -3.16
CA LEU A 12 -39.40 -22.47 -1.87
C LEU A 12 -37.87 -22.60 -2.00
N ALA A 13 -37.38 -23.49 -2.87
CA ALA A 13 -35.95 -23.61 -3.15
C ALA A 13 -35.37 -22.39 -3.89
N ALA A 14 -36.16 -21.77 -4.79
CA ALA A 14 -35.77 -20.54 -5.47
C ALA A 14 -35.72 -19.33 -4.52
N ILE A 15 -36.63 -19.24 -3.55
CA ILE A 15 -36.63 -18.15 -2.55
C ILE A 15 -35.52 -18.35 -1.51
N LEU A 16 -35.19 -19.60 -1.15
CA LEU A 16 -34.08 -19.91 -0.24
C LEU A 16 -32.69 -19.75 -0.89
N PHE A 17 -32.57 -19.86 -2.23
CA PHE A 17 -31.31 -19.55 -2.93
C PHE A 17 -31.09 -18.05 -3.16
N THR A 18 -32.12 -17.22 -3.13
CA THR A 18 -31.97 -15.75 -3.18
C THR A 18 -31.67 -15.11 -1.83
N ALA A 19 -31.79 -15.84 -0.72
CA ALA A 19 -31.58 -15.32 0.63
C ALA A 19 -30.22 -15.71 1.25
N ALA A 20 -29.39 -16.49 0.55
CA ALA A 20 -28.03 -16.86 0.97
C ALA A 20 -26.93 -16.21 0.11
N ALA A 21 -27.29 -15.29 -0.78
CA ALA A 21 -26.37 -14.26 -1.23
C ALA A 21 -26.46 -13.08 -0.25
N CYS A 22 -26.10 -13.32 1.01
CA CYS A 22 -25.32 -12.31 1.70
C CYS A 22 -24.02 -12.23 0.89
N SER A 23 -24.06 -11.48 -0.20
CA SER A 23 -22.92 -10.68 -0.60
C SER A 23 -22.44 -10.05 0.70
N LEU A 24 -21.36 -10.62 1.25
CA LEU A 24 -20.38 -9.82 1.97
C LEU A 24 -20.32 -8.52 1.18
N PRO A 25 -20.52 -7.34 1.81
CA PRO A 25 -20.31 -6.11 1.08
C PRO A 25 -18.94 -6.29 0.44
N ALA A 26 -18.91 -6.37 -0.89
CA ALA A 26 -17.65 -6.29 -1.60
C ALA A 26 -17.05 -5.02 -1.04
N GLU A 27 -15.96 -5.14 -0.28
CA GLU A 27 -15.23 -3.97 0.17
C GLU A 27 -15.10 -3.09 -1.05
N SER A 28 -15.74 -1.93 -1.00
CA SER A 28 -15.89 -1.03 -2.13
C SER A 28 -14.55 -0.97 -2.85
N GLY A 29 -14.53 -1.34 -4.14
CA GLY A 29 -13.34 -1.23 -4.97
C GLY A 29 -12.68 0.10 -4.69
N GLY A 30 -11.51 0.04 -4.06
CA GLY A 30 -10.82 1.23 -3.59
C GLY A 30 -9.99 1.71 -4.76
N SER A 31 -10.29 2.91 -5.26
CA SER A 31 -9.44 3.55 -6.26
C SER A 31 -8.05 3.79 -5.69
N VAL A 32 -7.05 3.73 -6.57
CA VAL A 32 -5.67 4.08 -6.23
C VAL A 32 -5.59 5.56 -5.86
N TYR A 33 -6.49 6.39 -6.38
CA TYR A 33 -6.53 7.81 -6.06
C TYR A 33 -7.50 8.12 -4.94
N ALA A 34 -7.18 9.15 -4.16
CA ALA A 34 -8.09 9.68 -3.16
C ALA A 34 -9.40 10.14 -3.80
N SER A 35 -10.48 10.13 -3.01
CA SER A 35 -11.74 10.74 -3.44
C SER A 35 -11.50 12.22 -3.79
N PRO A 36 -12.26 12.83 -4.72
CA PRO A 36 -12.07 14.23 -5.05
C PRO A 36 -12.10 15.16 -3.83
N GLU A 37 -12.96 14.87 -2.85
CA GLU A 37 -13.06 15.64 -1.60
C GLU A 37 -11.80 15.48 -0.74
N ASP A 38 -11.35 14.25 -0.49
CA ASP A 38 -10.14 14.00 0.32
C ASP A 38 -8.90 14.59 -0.36
N ARG A 39 -8.78 14.42 -1.67
CA ARG A 39 -7.68 14.94 -2.48
C ARG A 39 -7.58 16.46 -2.35
N ASP A 40 -8.71 17.16 -2.50
CA ASP A 40 -8.75 18.61 -2.48
C ASP A 40 -8.43 19.12 -1.07
N HIS A 41 -9.00 18.48 -0.04
CA HIS A 41 -8.69 18.79 1.34
C HIS A 41 -7.21 18.63 1.69
N VAL A 42 -6.60 17.50 1.29
CA VAL A 42 -5.19 17.21 1.53
C VAL A 42 -4.30 18.21 0.80
N TYR A 43 -4.58 18.47 -0.47
CA TYR A 43 -3.82 19.42 -1.28
C TYR A 43 -3.86 20.83 -0.67
N ASP A 44 -5.05 21.32 -0.32
CA ASP A 44 -5.21 22.64 0.27
C ASP A 44 -4.48 22.78 1.61
N CYS A 45 -4.45 21.73 2.44
CA CYS A 45 -3.67 21.74 3.68
C CYS A 45 -2.15 21.77 3.43
N ALA A 46 -1.68 21.08 2.40
CA ALA A 46 -0.26 21.05 2.04
C ALA A 46 0.25 22.35 1.41
N LEU A 47 -0.64 23.23 0.95
CA LEU A 47 -0.28 24.56 0.45
C LEU A 47 -0.14 25.63 1.56
N LYS A 48 -0.59 25.35 2.78
CA LYS A 48 -0.54 26.32 3.89
C LYS A 48 0.86 26.42 4.49
N ASP A 49 1.20 27.59 4.99
CA ASP A 49 2.43 27.85 5.76
C ASP A 49 2.52 27.00 7.05
N SER A 50 1.40 26.43 7.51
CA SER A 50 1.37 25.51 8.65
C SER A 50 1.91 24.11 8.34
N PHE A 51 2.11 23.78 7.07
CA PHE A 51 2.69 22.50 6.69
C PHE A 51 4.19 22.50 6.99
N ASP A 52 4.66 21.49 7.72
CA ASP A 52 6.06 21.37 8.17
C ASP A 52 7.09 21.34 7.03
N TYR A 53 6.71 20.87 5.83
CA TYR A 53 7.55 20.88 4.63
C TYR A 53 7.28 22.07 3.70
N HIS A 54 6.37 22.98 4.03
CA HIS A 54 6.00 24.13 3.18
C HIS A 54 7.23 24.96 2.75
N ASN A 55 8.07 25.35 3.72
CA ASN A 55 9.23 26.18 3.45
C ASN A 55 10.24 25.48 2.53
N MET A 56 10.47 24.18 2.71
CA MET A 56 11.35 23.40 1.84
C MET A 56 10.80 23.39 0.41
N MET A 57 9.51 23.08 0.26
CA MET A 57 8.84 23.02 -1.04
C MET A 57 8.93 24.36 -1.78
N VAL A 58 8.65 25.47 -1.09
CA VAL A 58 8.74 26.82 -1.67
C VAL A 58 10.19 27.17 -2.04
N ASN A 59 11.15 26.92 -1.15
CA ASN A 59 12.55 27.29 -1.38
C ASN A 59 13.23 26.48 -2.49
N GLU A 60 12.82 25.22 -2.67
CA GLU A 60 13.36 24.33 -3.69
C GLU A 60 12.55 24.35 -5.00
N GLY A 61 11.49 25.17 -5.07
CA GLY A 61 10.62 25.26 -6.26
C GLY A 61 9.88 23.94 -6.53
N LEU A 62 9.54 23.20 -5.49
CA LEU A 62 8.83 21.92 -5.56
C LEU A 62 7.33 22.12 -5.41
N SER A 63 6.54 21.26 -6.04
CA SER A 63 5.08 21.29 -5.97
C SER A 63 4.49 19.89 -5.95
N ILE A 64 3.48 19.67 -5.10
CA ILE A 64 2.68 18.44 -5.09
C ILE A 64 1.78 18.43 -6.32
N VAL A 65 1.71 17.30 -7.02
CA VAL A 65 0.74 17.06 -8.09
C VAL A 65 -0.57 16.60 -7.47
N ARG A 66 -1.58 17.49 -7.42
CA ARG A 66 -2.88 17.24 -6.79
C ARG A 66 -3.52 15.91 -7.24
N GLU A 67 -3.50 15.65 -8.54
CA GLU A 67 -4.13 14.47 -9.15
C GLU A 67 -3.43 13.15 -8.78
N SER A 68 -2.23 13.22 -8.21
CA SER A 68 -1.47 12.04 -7.78
C SER A 68 -1.70 11.64 -6.32
N ILE A 69 -2.46 12.43 -5.55
CA ILE A 69 -2.70 12.15 -4.12
C ILE A 69 -3.43 10.82 -3.99
N THR A 70 -2.76 9.91 -3.29
CA THR A 70 -3.05 8.48 -3.26
C THR A 70 -3.14 8.04 -1.80
N PRO A 71 -4.27 7.50 -1.32
CA PRO A 71 -4.34 6.92 0.02
C PRO A 71 -3.39 5.72 0.11
N VAL A 72 -2.63 5.65 1.20
CA VAL A 72 -1.73 4.53 1.46
C VAL A 72 -2.50 3.45 2.20
N PHE A 73 -2.50 2.24 1.64
CA PHE A 73 -2.96 1.05 2.33
C PHE A 73 -1.76 0.26 2.87
N ARG A 74 -2.02 -0.60 3.83
CA ARG A 74 -1.04 -1.54 4.36
C ARG A 74 -1.57 -2.95 4.26
N PHE A 75 -0.63 -3.87 4.22
CA PHE A 75 -0.86 -5.30 4.24
C PHE A 75 0.20 -5.95 5.12
N ASP A 76 -0.25 -6.75 6.09
CA ASP A 76 0.62 -7.46 7.02
C ASP A 76 0.99 -8.83 6.44
N LEU A 77 2.24 -8.94 6.01
CA LEU A 77 2.78 -10.14 5.40
C LEU A 77 2.92 -11.30 6.43
N LEU A 78 3.13 -10.99 7.71
CA LEU A 78 3.23 -11.99 8.77
C LEU A 78 1.85 -12.57 9.09
N GLU A 79 0.83 -11.71 9.23
CA GLU A 79 -0.56 -12.15 9.40
C GLU A 79 -1.00 -13.05 8.24
N TYR A 80 -0.62 -12.68 7.01
CA TYR A 80 -0.90 -13.51 5.84
C TYR A 80 -0.15 -14.85 5.87
N ALA A 81 1.11 -14.89 6.31
CA ALA A 81 1.87 -16.13 6.45
C ALA A 81 1.23 -17.10 7.46
N GLU A 82 0.52 -16.57 8.46
CA GLU A 82 -0.15 -17.34 9.51
C GLU A 82 -1.56 -17.79 9.10
N THR A 83 -2.32 -16.90 8.47
CA THR A 83 -3.75 -17.10 8.22
C THR A 83 -4.08 -17.50 6.78
N GLY A 84 -3.19 -17.20 5.84
CA GLY A 84 -3.42 -17.29 4.40
C GLY A 84 -4.47 -16.30 3.87
N LYS A 85 -4.87 -15.30 4.67
CA LYS A 85 -5.89 -14.32 4.29
C LYS A 85 -5.26 -12.95 4.02
N LEU A 86 -5.52 -12.41 2.84
CA LEU A 86 -5.08 -11.08 2.48
C LEU A 86 -5.97 -10.05 3.18
N SER A 87 -5.38 -9.23 4.07
CA SER A 87 -6.06 -8.15 4.78
C SER A 87 -5.44 -6.81 4.37
N ILE A 88 -6.16 -6.03 3.55
CA ILE A 88 -5.71 -4.72 3.09
C ILE A 88 -6.48 -3.66 3.88
N THR A 89 -5.77 -2.86 4.68
CA THR A 89 -6.37 -1.83 5.53
C THR A 89 -5.79 -0.45 5.23
N PRO A 90 -6.55 0.64 5.40
CA PRO A 90 -5.98 1.98 5.33
C PRO A 90 -4.81 2.10 6.31
N TYR A 91 -3.71 2.72 5.86
CA TYR A 91 -2.59 3.00 6.74
C TYR A 91 -2.85 4.32 7.46
N ALA A 92 -2.93 4.26 8.79
CA ALA A 92 -2.96 5.43 9.67
C ALA A 92 -1.68 5.51 10.52
N ILE A 93 -1.37 6.70 11.02
CA ILE A 93 -0.18 6.92 11.88
C ILE A 93 -0.22 6.02 13.10
N ASN A 94 -1.39 5.93 13.74
CA ASN A 94 -1.65 5.04 14.85
C ASN A 94 -2.74 4.05 14.44
N ALA A 95 -2.32 2.85 14.05
CA ALA A 95 -3.25 1.83 13.58
C ALA A 95 -4.19 1.28 14.66
N GLU A 96 -3.92 1.56 15.94
CA GLU A 96 -4.79 1.16 17.06
C GLU A 96 -5.92 2.17 17.33
N ASP A 97 -5.82 3.37 16.75
CA ASP A 97 -6.79 4.45 16.92
C ASP A 97 -7.61 4.63 15.64
N ALA A 98 -8.90 4.35 15.71
CA ALA A 98 -9.82 4.42 14.57
C ALA A 98 -9.98 5.85 14.02
N ASP A 99 -9.72 6.86 14.84
CA ASP A 99 -9.78 8.27 14.47
C ASP A 99 -8.41 8.79 14.02
N SER A 100 -7.38 7.93 13.96
CA SER A 100 -6.04 8.33 13.56
C SER A 100 -6.00 8.80 12.10
N PRO A 101 -5.28 9.89 11.81
CA PRO A 101 -5.12 10.40 10.45
C PRO A 101 -4.58 9.34 9.50
N ARG A 102 -5.24 9.23 8.34
CA ARG A 102 -4.80 8.36 7.24
C ARG A 102 -3.59 8.96 6.55
N LEU A 103 -2.74 8.07 6.04
CA LEU A 103 -1.58 8.42 5.24
C LEU A 103 -1.96 8.56 3.77
N TYR A 104 -1.36 9.56 3.15
CA TYR A 104 -1.41 9.81 1.71
C TYR A 104 0.02 9.89 1.18
N THR A 105 0.20 9.47 -0.07
CA THR A 105 1.41 9.74 -0.83
C THR A 105 1.06 10.56 -2.06
N ALA A 106 1.97 11.44 -2.47
CA ALA A 106 1.81 12.26 -3.65
C ALA A 106 3.12 12.44 -4.40
N LYS A 107 3.01 12.52 -5.73
CA LYS A 107 4.10 12.87 -6.63
C LYS A 107 4.43 14.35 -6.42
N VAL A 108 5.72 14.63 -6.32
CA VAL A 108 6.27 15.98 -6.29
C VAL A 108 7.04 16.24 -7.58
N ILE A 109 6.88 17.44 -8.12
CA ILE A 109 7.58 17.92 -9.31
C ILE A 109 8.36 19.20 -9.00
N ASN A 110 9.41 19.48 -9.77
CA ASN A 110 10.14 20.74 -9.73
C ASN A 110 9.49 21.81 -10.62
N ALA A 111 10.10 22.99 -10.68
CA ALA A 111 9.66 24.12 -11.50
C ALA A 111 9.62 23.81 -13.01
N GLU A 112 10.42 22.84 -13.47
CA GLU A 112 10.47 22.34 -14.84
C GLU A 112 9.39 21.27 -15.14
N ASN A 113 8.53 20.94 -14.17
CA ASN A 113 7.56 19.84 -14.20
C ASN A 113 8.19 18.43 -14.29
N GLU A 114 9.45 18.29 -13.91
CA GLU A 114 10.13 17.00 -13.82
C GLU A 114 9.85 16.34 -12.46
N PHE A 115 9.82 15.01 -12.44
CA PHE A 115 9.63 14.25 -11.20
C PHE A 115 10.78 14.51 -10.21
N ALA A 116 10.44 15.06 -9.05
CA ALA A 116 11.40 15.43 -8.00
C ALA A 116 11.41 14.46 -6.81
N GLY A 117 10.34 13.67 -6.64
CA GLY A 117 10.25 12.67 -5.58
C GLY A 117 8.81 12.36 -5.18
N ASN A 118 8.68 11.53 -4.15
CA ASN A 118 7.40 11.24 -3.51
C ASN A 118 7.38 11.85 -2.11
N MET A 119 6.21 12.34 -1.71
CA MET A 119 5.96 12.84 -0.38
C MET A 119 4.86 12.03 0.29
N THR A 120 5.17 11.49 1.47
CA THR A 120 4.17 10.81 2.31
C THR A 120 3.78 11.73 3.44
N LEU A 121 2.48 11.97 3.60
CA LEU A 121 1.93 12.94 4.53
C LEU A 121 0.60 12.48 5.12
N TYR A 122 0.14 13.19 6.14
CA TYR A 122 -1.21 13.09 6.69
C TYR A 122 -1.74 14.48 7.01
N VAL A 123 -3.05 14.58 7.26
CA VAL A 123 -3.68 15.81 7.74
C VAL A 123 -4.31 15.55 9.09
N ASP A 124 -3.91 16.35 10.08
CA ASP A 124 -4.52 16.38 11.41
C ASP A 124 -5.04 17.79 11.68
N SER A 125 -6.32 17.90 12.03
CA SER A 125 -6.93 19.17 12.45
C SER A 125 -6.72 20.32 11.43
N GLY A 126 -6.69 19.99 10.13
CA GLY A 126 -6.50 20.95 9.04
C GLY A 126 -5.05 21.39 8.79
N ILE A 127 -4.09 20.74 9.45
CA ILE A 127 -2.64 20.91 9.29
C ILE A 127 -2.09 19.67 8.60
N ALA A 128 -1.39 19.86 7.48
CA ALA A 128 -0.64 18.78 6.85
C ALA A 128 0.68 18.55 7.59
N HIS A 129 1.10 17.28 7.66
CA HIS A 129 2.34 16.84 8.28
C HIS A 129 3.02 15.80 7.39
N SER A 130 4.31 15.96 7.15
CA SER A 130 5.09 15.02 6.34
C SER A 130 5.70 13.93 7.22
N LEU A 131 5.60 12.67 6.76
CA LEU A 131 6.39 11.56 7.31
C LEU A 131 7.74 11.40 6.60
N GLY A 132 7.88 11.99 5.41
CA GLY A 132 9.13 11.95 4.66
C GLY A 132 8.97 12.39 3.22
N PHE A 133 10.11 12.81 2.65
CA PHE A 133 10.26 13.12 1.25
C PHE A 133 11.39 12.26 0.66
N VAL A 134 11.07 11.48 -0.37
CA VAL A 134 12.06 10.64 -1.07
C VAL A 134 12.47 11.33 -2.36
N HIS A 135 13.61 12.02 -2.34
CA HIS A 135 14.10 12.79 -3.47
C HIS A 135 14.59 11.89 -4.62
N ALA A 136 14.15 12.17 -5.85
CA ALA A 136 14.47 11.37 -7.05
C ALA A 136 15.97 11.35 -7.37
N ALA A 137 16.63 12.52 -7.31
CA ALA A 137 18.07 12.66 -7.58
C ALA A 137 19.02 11.95 -6.59
N ALA A 138 18.53 11.44 -5.45
CA ALA A 138 19.38 10.81 -4.44
C ALA A 138 19.80 9.36 -4.77
N GLN A 139 19.36 8.78 -5.89
CA GLN A 139 19.53 7.37 -6.21
C GLN A 139 19.96 7.19 -7.69
N ASN A 140 21.10 6.53 -7.92
CA ASN A 140 21.70 6.31 -9.26
C ASN A 140 21.02 5.20 -10.09
N GLU A 141 19.94 4.61 -9.61
CA GLU A 141 19.25 3.51 -10.28
C GLU A 141 17.93 3.99 -10.88
N ARG A 142 17.65 3.57 -12.13
CA ARG A 142 16.49 3.95 -12.95
C ARG A 142 15.12 3.65 -12.29
N TYR A 143 15.10 3.01 -11.13
CA TYR A 143 13.92 2.72 -10.30
C TYR A 143 14.19 2.82 -8.79
N GLY A 144 15.28 3.47 -8.36
CA GLY A 144 15.61 3.65 -6.94
C GLY A 144 14.66 4.61 -6.21
N CYS A 145 13.95 5.46 -6.96
CA CYS A 145 12.78 6.22 -6.52
C CYS A 145 11.87 6.40 -7.74
N ALA A 146 10.81 5.60 -7.87
CA ALA A 146 9.81 5.72 -8.92
C ALA A 146 8.59 6.49 -8.39
N SER A 147 7.82 7.14 -9.28
CA SER A 147 6.68 7.94 -8.83
C SER A 147 5.60 7.07 -8.17
N CYS A 148 4.98 7.56 -7.10
CA CYS A 148 3.81 6.92 -6.52
C CYS A 148 2.54 7.04 -7.40
N SER A 149 2.56 7.88 -8.44
CA SER A 149 1.41 8.12 -9.31
C SER A 149 1.10 6.91 -10.21
N TYR A 150 -0.12 6.37 -10.11
CA TYR A 150 -0.55 5.27 -10.98
C TYR A 150 -0.47 5.59 -12.48
N THR A 151 -0.82 6.81 -12.89
CA THR A 151 -0.73 7.26 -14.29
C THR A 151 0.66 7.08 -14.88
N ASP A 152 1.72 7.27 -14.08
CA ASP A 152 3.11 7.10 -14.52
C ASP A 152 3.45 5.61 -14.75
N HIS A 153 2.64 4.70 -14.21
CA HIS A 153 2.84 3.25 -14.23
C HIS A 153 1.76 2.47 -14.98
N ALA A 154 0.67 3.10 -15.42
CA ALA A 154 -0.50 2.41 -15.96
C ALA A 154 -0.16 1.50 -17.17
N GLU A 155 0.64 2.01 -18.12
CA GLU A 155 1.10 1.23 -19.28
C GLU A 155 2.03 0.09 -18.87
N ARG A 156 2.94 0.34 -17.92
CA ARG A 156 3.85 -0.70 -17.40
C ARG A 156 3.05 -1.83 -16.75
N ILE A 157 2.08 -1.48 -15.90
CA ILE A 157 1.23 -2.45 -15.20
C ILE A 157 0.40 -3.24 -16.20
N ALA A 158 -0.22 -2.58 -17.18
CA ALA A 158 -0.95 -3.24 -18.25
C ALA A 158 -0.06 -4.24 -19.01
N SER A 159 1.13 -3.81 -19.43
CA SER A 159 2.09 -4.67 -20.13
C SER A 159 2.52 -5.88 -19.29
N LEU A 160 2.82 -5.67 -18.00
CA LEU A 160 3.24 -6.73 -17.08
C LEU A 160 2.12 -7.76 -16.85
N LEU A 161 0.86 -7.32 -16.88
CA LEU A 161 -0.31 -8.16 -16.70
C LEU A 161 -0.92 -8.65 -18.02
N GLY A 162 -0.22 -8.48 -19.15
CA GLY A 162 -0.67 -8.94 -20.47
C GLY A 162 -1.98 -8.30 -20.94
N SER A 163 -2.22 -7.04 -20.55
CA SER A 163 -3.37 -6.24 -20.97
C SER A 163 -3.05 -5.37 -22.18
N GLU A 164 -3.98 -5.28 -23.14
CA GLU A 164 -3.90 -4.31 -24.23
C GLU A 164 -4.33 -2.90 -23.80
N GLU A 165 -5.15 -2.79 -22.75
CA GLU A 165 -5.63 -1.53 -22.19
C GLU A 165 -5.11 -1.31 -20.76
N PRO A 166 -4.89 -0.06 -20.32
CA PRO A 166 -4.61 0.27 -18.94
C PRO A 166 -5.62 -0.35 -17.97
N ILE A 167 -5.15 -0.82 -16.82
CA ILE A 167 -6.05 -1.24 -15.76
C ILE A 167 -6.79 0.00 -15.23
N LEU A 168 -8.06 -0.15 -14.88
CA LEU A 168 -8.83 0.94 -14.33
C LEU A 168 -8.29 1.33 -12.95
N PRO A 169 -8.10 2.64 -12.64
CA PRO A 169 -7.63 3.08 -11.33
C PRO A 169 -8.47 2.55 -10.15
N GLU A 170 -9.76 2.26 -10.39
CA GLU A 170 -10.71 1.71 -9.41
C GLU A 170 -10.40 0.26 -8.99
N ASP A 171 -9.62 -0.46 -9.82
CA ASP A 171 -9.20 -1.84 -9.58
C ASP A 171 -7.79 -1.92 -8.95
N VAL A 172 -7.22 -0.77 -8.59
CA VAL A 172 -5.83 -0.65 -8.12
C VAL A 172 -5.79 0.03 -6.75
N LYS A 173 -4.95 -0.45 -5.84
CA LYS A 173 -4.63 0.23 -4.57
C LYS A 173 -3.13 0.45 -4.45
N TYR A 174 -2.72 1.53 -3.78
CA TYR A 174 -1.33 1.73 -3.39
C TYR A 174 -1.07 1.11 -2.02
N LEU A 175 -0.11 0.20 -1.91
CA LEU A 175 0.22 -0.50 -0.68
C LEU A 175 1.65 -0.25 -0.26
N SER A 176 1.82 0.01 1.03
CA SER A 176 3.07 -0.19 1.75
C SER A 176 3.04 -1.58 2.39
N VAL A 177 3.93 -2.46 1.96
CA VAL A 177 4.04 -3.83 2.46
C VAL A 177 5.36 -3.96 3.22
N VAL A 178 5.31 -4.35 4.49
CA VAL A 178 6.53 -4.63 5.26
C VAL A 178 7.35 -5.71 4.54
N TRP A 179 8.69 -5.60 4.55
CA TRP A 179 9.63 -6.48 3.84
C TRP A 179 9.70 -6.34 2.32
N ILE A 180 8.58 -6.03 1.67
CA ILE A 180 8.51 -5.85 0.21
C ILE A 180 8.69 -4.39 -0.20
N GLY A 181 8.11 -3.43 0.51
CA GLY A 181 8.09 -2.01 0.15
C GLY A 181 6.80 -1.57 -0.55
N GLU A 182 6.91 -0.58 -1.43
CA GLU A 182 5.77 0.07 -2.07
C GLU A 182 5.32 -0.67 -3.34
N CYS A 183 4.03 -0.98 -3.43
CA CYS A 183 3.43 -1.78 -4.50
C CYS A 183 2.09 -1.18 -4.96
N PHE A 184 1.76 -1.39 -6.24
CA PHE A 184 0.37 -1.36 -6.69
C PHE A 184 -0.24 -2.75 -6.52
N TYR A 185 -1.31 -2.85 -5.74
CA TYR A 185 -2.15 -4.05 -5.70
C TYR A 185 -3.23 -3.93 -6.77
N VAL A 186 -3.35 -4.96 -7.59
CA VAL A 186 -4.28 -5.00 -8.73
C VAL A 186 -5.18 -6.23 -8.58
N GLN A 187 -6.49 -6.02 -8.55
CA GLN A 187 -7.48 -7.09 -8.66
C GLN A 187 -7.95 -7.17 -10.11
N ARG A 188 -7.77 -8.33 -10.77
CA ARG A 188 -8.21 -8.51 -12.15
C ARG A 188 -8.64 -9.93 -12.43
N ASN A 189 -9.85 -10.09 -12.98
CA ASN A 189 -10.39 -11.39 -13.40
C ASN A 189 -10.35 -12.46 -12.29
N GLY A 190 -10.54 -12.04 -11.04
CA GLY A 190 -10.45 -12.91 -9.86
C GLY A 190 -9.02 -13.28 -9.42
N ASN A 191 -8.00 -12.69 -10.03
CA ASN A 191 -6.61 -12.82 -9.61
C ASN A 191 -6.12 -11.55 -8.91
N GLU A 192 -5.17 -11.74 -8.00
CA GLU A 192 -4.54 -10.69 -7.23
C GLU A 192 -3.07 -10.58 -7.60
N TYR A 193 -2.62 -9.36 -7.84
CA TYR A 193 -1.23 -9.07 -8.20
C TYR A 193 -0.70 -7.92 -7.34
N LEU A 194 0.55 -8.03 -6.89
CA LEU A 194 1.33 -6.89 -6.43
C LEU A 194 2.36 -6.56 -7.51
N VAL A 195 2.43 -5.29 -7.87
CA VAL A 195 3.41 -4.74 -8.82
C VAL A 195 4.26 -3.72 -8.07
N PRO A 196 5.52 -4.05 -7.72
CA PRO A 196 6.43 -3.11 -7.07
C PRO A 196 6.59 -1.82 -7.88
N ILE A 197 6.57 -0.68 -7.19
CA ILE A 197 6.61 0.66 -7.83
C ILE A 197 8.02 0.95 -8.35
N GLY A 198 9.04 0.55 -7.60
CA GLY A 198 10.45 0.61 -7.97
C GLY A 198 11.20 -0.67 -7.58
N THR A 199 12.53 -0.63 -7.62
CA THR A 199 13.38 -1.71 -7.09
C THR A 199 13.34 -1.64 -5.57
N ALA A 200 12.42 -2.39 -4.97
CA ALA A 200 12.38 -2.51 -3.53
C ALA A 200 13.69 -3.11 -3.00
N GLY A 201 14.10 -2.68 -1.80
CA GLY A 201 15.43 -2.95 -1.21
C GLY A 201 15.75 -4.41 -0.89
N SER A 202 14.91 -5.37 -1.27
CA SER A 202 15.14 -6.81 -1.16
C SER A 202 15.20 -7.44 -2.56
N GLU A 203 15.96 -8.53 -2.74
CA GLU A 203 15.92 -9.32 -4.00
C GLU A 203 14.49 -9.74 -4.39
N VAL A 204 13.63 -9.90 -3.38
CA VAL A 204 12.19 -10.18 -3.48
C VAL A 204 11.42 -9.02 -4.12
N GLY A 205 11.77 -7.78 -3.79
CA GLY A 205 11.20 -6.56 -4.36
C GLY A 205 11.59 -6.29 -5.82
N LYS A 206 12.48 -7.09 -6.40
CA LYS A 206 12.87 -7.01 -7.82
C LYS A 206 11.95 -7.80 -8.74
N ALA A 207 11.03 -8.60 -8.20
CA ALA A 207 10.02 -9.26 -9.01
C ALA A 207 9.16 -8.22 -9.72
N ALA A 208 9.02 -8.35 -11.05
CA ALA A 208 8.20 -7.41 -11.81
C ALA A 208 6.70 -7.51 -11.45
N VAL A 209 6.24 -8.71 -11.08
CA VAL A 209 4.88 -9.00 -10.61
C VAL A 209 4.94 -10.11 -9.56
N ILE A 210 4.19 -9.96 -8.48
CA ILE A 210 4.02 -10.97 -7.43
C ILE A 210 2.54 -11.40 -7.47
N ASN A 211 2.28 -12.66 -7.85
CA ASN A 211 0.95 -13.26 -7.80
C ASN A 211 0.75 -14.02 -6.47
N GLU A 212 -0.40 -14.68 -6.28
CA GLU A 212 -0.70 -15.44 -5.05
C GLU A 212 0.41 -16.41 -4.62
N ASN A 213 0.96 -17.18 -5.58
CA ASN A 213 2.03 -18.14 -5.29
C ASN A 213 3.32 -17.45 -4.86
N GLY A 214 3.71 -16.38 -5.56
CA GLY A 214 4.85 -15.56 -5.20
C GLY A 214 4.67 -14.95 -3.81
N LEU A 215 3.49 -14.39 -3.55
CA LEU A 215 3.15 -13.78 -2.27
C LEU A 215 3.22 -14.80 -1.12
N ARG A 216 2.71 -16.02 -1.33
CA ARG A 216 2.79 -17.12 -0.36
C ARG A 216 4.24 -17.52 -0.06
N SER A 217 5.10 -17.57 -1.07
CA SER A 217 6.55 -17.85 -0.88
C SER A 217 7.20 -16.77 -0.04
N ILE A 218 6.99 -15.50 -0.42
CA ILE A 218 7.58 -14.33 0.24
C ILE A 218 7.12 -14.24 1.70
N ALA A 219 5.84 -14.50 1.96
CA ALA A 219 5.29 -14.53 3.30
C ALA A 219 5.92 -15.64 4.17
N GLY A 220 6.15 -16.82 3.59
CA GLY A 220 6.87 -17.91 4.26
C GLY A 220 8.31 -17.52 4.61
N GLU A 221 9.04 -16.93 3.67
CA GLU A 221 10.41 -16.45 3.88
C GLU A 221 10.49 -15.38 4.98
N TYR A 222 9.59 -14.39 4.94
CA TYR A 222 9.52 -13.34 5.96
C TYR A 222 9.20 -13.92 7.34
N ARG A 223 8.27 -14.87 7.42
CA ARG A 223 7.95 -15.57 8.66
C ARG A 223 9.16 -16.32 9.22
N THR A 224 9.89 -17.07 8.40
CA THR A 224 11.11 -17.75 8.85
C THR A 224 12.15 -16.75 9.36
N TYR A 225 12.37 -15.66 8.63
CA TYR A 225 13.26 -14.58 9.06
C TYR A 225 12.84 -13.99 10.41
N TYR A 226 11.55 -13.70 10.59
CA TYR A 226 11.01 -13.17 11.84
C TYR A 226 11.16 -14.14 13.02
N GLU A 227 10.88 -15.43 12.82
CA GLU A 227 11.06 -16.47 13.83
C GLU A 227 12.54 -16.61 14.24
N ASP A 228 13.48 -16.45 13.31
CA ASP A 228 14.92 -16.48 13.61
C ASP A 228 15.39 -15.21 14.34
N LEU A 229 14.81 -14.04 14.05
CA LEU A 229 15.05 -12.82 14.83
C LEU A 229 14.58 -12.97 16.29
N LEU A 230 13.41 -13.58 16.50
CA LEU A 230 12.90 -13.81 17.85
C LEU A 230 13.83 -14.73 18.66
N LYS A 231 14.33 -15.81 18.05
CA LYS A 231 15.31 -16.71 18.71
C LYS A 231 16.60 -15.97 19.07
N GLN A 232 17.14 -15.17 18.15
CA GLN A 232 18.34 -14.37 18.39
C GLN A 232 18.15 -13.38 19.54
N LYS A 233 16.99 -12.70 19.56
CA LYS A 233 16.61 -11.81 20.66
C LYS A 233 16.57 -12.55 21.99
N GLU A 234 15.87 -13.69 22.06
CA GLU A 234 15.76 -14.49 23.28
C GLU A 234 17.12 -15.00 23.78
N GLU A 235 18.02 -15.42 22.89
CA GLU A 235 19.37 -15.87 23.23
C GLU A 235 20.26 -14.71 23.72
N TRP A 236 20.10 -13.54 23.10
CA TRP A 236 20.82 -12.34 23.50
C TRP A 236 20.37 -11.83 24.87
N GLU A 237 19.06 -11.72 25.11
CA GLU A 237 18.50 -11.26 26.40
C GLU A 237 18.87 -12.20 27.56
N LYS A 238 19.00 -13.50 27.31
CA LYS A 238 19.51 -14.47 28.30
C LYS A 238 20.97 -14.24 28.65
N SER A 239 21.79 -13.77 27.70
CA SER A 239 23.22 -13.50 27.90
C SER A 239 23.53 -12.07 28.33
N HIS A 240 22.58 -11.14 28.20
CA HIS A 240 22.71 -9.71 28.53
C HIS A 240 21.54 -9.22 29.40
N PRO A 241 21.39 -9.75 30.63
CA PRO A 241 20.25 -9.41 31.49
C PRO A 241 20.24 -7.93 31.87
N GLY A 242 19.14 -7.25 31.60
CA GLY A 242 18.94 -5.83 31.90
C GLY A 242 19.44 -4.87 30.81
N GLU A 243 19.96 -5.39 29.71
CA GLU A 243 20.27 -4.61 28.51
C GLU A 243 19.14 -4.75 27.48
N GLU A 244 18.98 -3.73 26.61
CA GLU A 244 17.97 -3.74 25.55
C GLU A 244 18.53 -4.35 24.27
N TYR A 245 17.84 -5.35 23.72
CA TYR A 245 18.22 -5.95 22.45
C TYR A 245 17.99 -4.96 21.30
N SER A 246 19.08 -4.43 20.75
CA SER A 246 19.07 -3.69 19.49
C SER A 246 19.54 -4.64 18.38
N PRO A 247 18.64 -5.15 17.52
CA PRO A 247 19.09 -5.94 16.38
C PRO A 247 20.00 -5.08 15.51
N ILE A 248 21.20 -5.57 15.20
CA ILE A 248 21.96 -5.04 14.07
C ILE A 248 21.14 -5.40 12.84
N LEU A 249 20.30 -4.48 12.36
CA LEU A 249 19.68 -4.57 11.06
C LEU A 249 20.82 -4.71 10.06
N GLY A 250 21.01 -5.93 9.56
CA GLY A 250 22.03 -6.25 8.58
C GLY A 250 21.89 -5.31 7.39
N GLY A 251 22.76 -4.29 7.35
CA GLY A 251 22.91 -3.38 6.22
C GLY A 251 21.84 -2.30 6.06
N GLN A 252 21.62 -1.45 7.07
CA GLN A 252 21.59 0.01 6.88
C GLN A 252 21.46 0.70 8.24
N ALA A 253 22.57 1.30 8.68
CA ALA A 253 22.53 2.35 9.69
C ALA A 253 21.65 3.48 9.16
N ARG A 254 20.51 3.74 9.81
CA ARG A 254 19.94 5.08 9.84
C ARG A 254 20.21 5.63 11.22
N SER A 255 21.20 6.53 11.27
CA SER A 255 21.35 7.50 12.34
C SER A 255 20.04 8.24 12.53
N LEU A 256 19.61 8.35 13.80
CA LEU A 256 18.71 9.39 14.26
C LEU A 256 19.28 10.77 13.91
#